data_AF-A0A1Z8UGX0-F1
#
_entry.id   AF-A0A1Z8UGX0-F1
#
_cell.length_a   1.000
_cell.length_b   1.000
_cell.length_c   1.000
_cell.angle_alpha   90.00
_cell.angle_beta   90.00
_cell.angle_gamma   90.00
#
_symmetry.space_group_name_H-M   'P 1'
#
loop_
_entity.id
_entity.type
_entity.pdbx_description
1 polymer ?
#
loop_
_entity_poly.entity_id
_entity_poly.type
_entity_poly.pdbx_seq_one_letter_code
_entity_poly.pdbx_strand_id
1 'polypeptide(L)' 'MFSNSFPKKSFIAKQAASMLLEIEAVHLRPDEPFTLTSGAKSPVYIDCRKLISFPRIRSALMDFGCATVMRDAGFEA' A
#
# COMPACT_ATOMS: atom_id res chain seq x y z
N MET A 1 -16.25 -6.81 11.79
CA MET A 1 -17.53 -6.08 11.76
C MET A 1 -17.28 -4.82 10.95
N PHE A 2 -17.83 -4.72 9.73
CA PHE A 2 -17.67 -3.51 8.92
C PHE A 2 -18.41 -2.38 9.62
N SER A 3 -17.67 -1.42 10.17
CA SER A 3 -18.25 -0.10 10.41
C SER A 3 -18.44 0.52 9.03
N ASN A 4 -19.63 1.01 8.70
CA ASN A 4 -19.90 1.79 7.48
C ASN A 4 -19.19 3.16 7.47
N SER A 5 -18.07 3.27 8.19
CA SER A 5 -17.19 4.42 8.18
C SER A 5 -16.16 4.21 7.08
N PHE A 6 -16.24 5.02 6.03
CA PHE A 6 -15.23 5.10 4.98
C PHE A 6 -14.21 6.16 5.36
N PRO A 7 -12.98 5.78 5.79
CA PRO A 7 -11.98 6.77 6.15
C PRO A 7 -11.63 7.64 4.94
N LYS A 8 -11.19 8.87 5.24
CA LYS A 8 -10.71 9.79 4.20
C LYS A 8 -9.57 9.15 3.41
N LYS A 9 -9.53 9.39 2.09
CA LYS A 9 -8.45 8.89 1.20
C LYS A 9 -7.05 9.22 1.73
N SER A 10 -6.86 10.42 2.26
CA SER A 10 -5.58 10.87 2.83
C SER A 10 -5.15 10.07 4.07
N PHE A 11 -6.11 9.67 4.91
CA PHE A 11 -5.83 8.83 6.07
C PHE A 11 -5.39 7.43 5.64
N ILE A 12 -6.15 6.81 4.72
CA ILE A 12 -5.81 5.49 4.16
C ILE A 12 -4.42 5.52 3.54
N ALA A 13 -4.12 6.52 2.71
CA ALA A 13 -2.83 6.67 2.04
C ALA A 13 -1.68 6.78 3.05
N LYS A 14 -1.84 7.59 4.10
CA LYS A 14 -0.81 7.75 5.15
C LYS A 14 -0.56 6.44 5.90
N GLN A 15 -1.61 5.75 6.32
CA GLN A 15 -1.48 4.48 7.03
C GLN A 15 -0.87 3.38 6.15
N ALA A 16 -1.29 3.28 4.88
CA ALA A 16 -0.72 2.34 3.94
C ALA A 16 0.78 2.60 3.70
N ALA A 17 1.18 3.86 3.51
CA ALA A 17 2.59 4.24 3.37
C ALA A 17 3.42 3.86 4.60
N SER A 18 2.91 4.15 5.81
CA SER A 18 3.57 3.75 7.06
C SER A 18 3.75 2.24 7.16
N MET A 19 2.72 1.45 6.84
CA MET A 19 2.82 -0.02 6.86
C MET A 19 3.83 -0.57 5.85
N LEU A 20 3.87 0.01 4.64
CA LEU A 20 4.82 -0.40 3.59
C LEU A 20 6.28 -0.11 3.97
N LEU A 21 6.52 1.02 4.65
CA LEU A 21 7.84 1.37 5.17
C LEU A 21 8.23 0.51 6.38
N GLU A 22 7.28 0.25 7.29
CA GLU A 22 7.49 -0.56 8.50
C GLU A 22 8.03 -1.96 8.17
N ILE A 23 7.51 -2.60 7.13
CA ILE A 23 7.98 -3.93 6.71
C ILE A 23 9.08 -3.89 5.65
N GLU A 24 9.61 -2.71 5.33
CA GLU A 24 10.58 -2.53 4.26
C GLU A 24 10.10 -3.17 2.94
N ALA A 25 8.83 -3.00 2.59
CA ALA A 25 8.33 -3.32 1.25
C ALA A 25 8.69 -2.20 0.26
N VAL A 26 8.98 -1.00 0.77
CA VAL A 26 9.48 0.15 0.01
C VAL A 26 10.90 0.46 0.47
N HIS A 27 11.80 0.69 -0.49
CA HIS A 27 13.17 1.11 -0.25
C HIS A 27 13.47 2.43 -0.95
N LEU A 28 14.23 3.30 -0.28
CA LEU A 28 14.67 4.59 -0.77
C LEU A 28 16.21 4.59 -0.84
N ARG A 29 16.77 4.84 -2.03
CA ARG A 29 18.21 4.98 -2.28
C ARG A 29 18.44 6.16 -3.23
N PRO A 30 18.37 7.41 -2.75
CA PRO A 30 18.54 8.59 -3.59
C PRO A 30 19.96 8.70 -4.17
N ASP A 31 20.99 8.34 -3.38
CA ASP A 31 22.39 8.49 -3.78
C ASP A 31 22.91 7.32 -4.62
N GLU A 32 22.35 6.12 -4.43
CA GLU A 32 22.70 4.91 -5.19
C GLU A 32 21.46 4.21 -5.76
N PRO A 33 20.91 4.71 -6.89
CA PRO A 33 19.64 4.22 -7.43
C PRO A 33 19.65 2.74 -7.80
N PHE A 34 18.50 2.09 -7.63
CA PHE A 34 18.25 0.75 -8.15
C PHE A 34 18.32 0.76 -9.68
N THR A 35 18.82 -0.33 -10.27
CA THR A 35 18.72 -0.57 -11.72
C THR A 35 17.60 -1.55 -11.95
N LEU A 36 16.52 -1.10 -12.59
CA LEU A 36 15.38 -1.95 -12.91
C LEU A 36 15.72 -2.87 -14.09
N THR A 37 14.89 -3.88 -14.31
CA THR A 37 15.08 -4.84 -15.42
C THR A 37 15.01 -4.18 -16.80
N SER A 38 14.34 -3.03 -16.92
CA SER A 38 14.34 -2.19 -18.12
C SER A 38 15.64 -1.40 -18.35
N GLY A 39 16.59 -1.46 -17.41
CA GLY A 39 17.79 -0.63 -17.37
C GLY A 39 17.57 0.75 -16.72
N ALA A 40 16.32 1.15 -16.47
CA ALA A 40 16.00 2.43 -15.83
C ALA A 40 16.57 2.51 -14.41
N LYS A 41 17.10 3.68 -14.04
CA LYS A 41 17.55 3.98 -12.68
C LYS A 41 16.38 4.57 -11.89
N SER A 42 16.12 4.03 -10.70
CA SER A 42 15.08 4.53 -9.80
C SER A 42 15.62 4.71 -8.39
N PRO A 43 15.43 5.88 -7.75
CA PRO A 43 15.80 6.08 -6.35
C PRO A 43 14.85 5.35 -5.39
N VAL A 44 13.76 4.78 -5.90
CA VAL A 44 12.74 4.08 -5.13
C VAL A 44 12.44 2.72 -5.73
N TYR A 45 12.26 1.72 -4.87
CA TYR A 45 11.83 0.38 -5.27
C TYR A 45 10.76 -0.12 -4.32
N ILE A 46 9.79 -0.86 -4.84
CA ILE A 46 8.70 -1.46 -4.07
C ILE A 46 8.51 -2.93 -4.47
N ASP A 47 8.29 -3.80 -3.48
CA ASP A 47 7.84 -5.16 -3.67
C ASP A 47 6.60 -5.46 -2.81
N CYS A 48 5.41 -5.27 -3.38
CA CYS A 48 4.16 -5.57 -2.71
C CYS A 48 3.93 -7.07 -2.45
N ARG A 49 4.70 -7.99 -3.04
CA ARG A 49 4.56 -9.43 -2.74
C ARG A 49 4.95 -9.73 -1.30
N LYS A 50 5.87 -8.93 -0.74
CA LYS A 50 6.30 -9.02 0.66
C LYS A 50 5.12 -8.92 1.63
N LEU A 51 4.05 -8.18 1.29
CA LEU A 51 2.85 -8.03 2.10
C LEU A 51 2.22 -9.38 2.50
N ILE A 52 2.29 -10.38 1.62
CA ILE A 52 1.67 -11.71 1.84
C ILE A 52 2.20 -12.36 3.12
N SER A 53 3.47 -12.11 3.44
CA SER A 53 4.17 -12.64 4.62
C SER A 53 3.83 -11.93 5.93
N PHE A 54 3.06 -10.84 5.91
CA PHE A 54 2.71 -10.05 7.10
C PHE A 54 1.18 -10.05 7.33
N PRO A 55 0.63 -11.05 8.06
CA PRO A 55 -0.82 -11.27 8.18
C PRO A 55 -1.63 -10.06 8.67
N ARG A 56 -1.10 -9.30 9.64
CA ARG A 56 -1.79 -8.12 10.18
C ARG A 56 -1.85 -6.98 9.16
N ILE A 57 -0.73 -6.72 8.47
CA ILE A 57 -0.62 -5.64 7.49
C ILE A 57 -1.44 -5.95 6.25
N ARG A 58 -1.36 -7.17 5.71
CA ARG A 58 -2.19 -7.53 4.56
C ARG A 58 -3.68 -7.42 4.88
N SER A 59 -4.11 -7.81 6.08
CA SER A 59 -5.52 -7.67 6.50
C SER A 59 -5.94 -6.21 6.50
N ALA A 60 -5.17 -5.34 7.15
CA ALA A 60 -5.48 -3.91 7.20
C ALA A 60 -5.52 -3.25 5.82
N LEU A 61 -4.58 -3.62 4.92
CA LEU A 61 -4.56 -3.10 3.54
C LEU A 61 -5.75 -3.61 2.71
N MET A 62 -6.19 -4.85 2.91
CA MET A 62 -7.41 -5.35 2.26
C MET A 62 -8.66 -4.65 2.76
N ASP A 63 -8.77 -4.40 4.07
CA ASP A 63 -9.89 -3.64 4.64
C ASP A 63 -9.95 -2.22 4.03
N PHE A 64 -8.81 -1.55 3.89
CA PHE A 64 -8.71 -0.26 3.20
C PHE A 64 -9.04 -0.34 1.71
N GLY A 65 -8.66 -1.42 1.03
CA GLY A 65 -9.01 -1.69 -0.35
C GLY A 65 -10.52 -1.82 -0.52
N CYS A 66 -11.17 -2.66 0.28
CA CYS A 66 -12.62 -2.84 0.29
C CYS A 66 -13.34 -1.52 0.60
N ALA A 67 -12.90 -0.78 1.62
CA ALA A 67 -13.46 0.54 1.95
C ALA A 67 -13.33 1.54 0.80
N THR A 68 -12.23 1.49 0.04
CA THR A 68 -12.02 2.35 -1.12
C THR A 68 -12.95 2.00 -2.27
N VAL A 69 -13.10 0.71 -2.58
CA VAL A 69 -14.01 0.24 -3.63
C VAL A 69 -15.45 0.59 -3.28
N MET A 70 -15.92 0.27 -2.08
CA MET A 70 -17.29 0.56 -1.65
C MET A 70 -17.61 2.06 -1.65
N ARG A 71 -16.65 2.92 -1.24
CA ARG A 71 -16.83 4.37 -1.27
C ARG A 71 -16.93 4.92 -2.69
N ASP A 72 -16.10 4.44 -3.61
CA ASP A 72 -15.92 5.06 -4.93
C ASP A 72 -16.80 4.42 -6.00
N ALA A 73 -17.02 3.10 -5.95
CA ALA A 73 -17.89 2.38 -6.88
C ALA A 73 -19.33 2.27 -6.37
N GLY A 74 -19.55 2.23 -5.05
CA GLY A 74 -20.85 1.94 -4.46
C GLY A 74 -21.04 0.45 -4.15
N PHE A 75 -22.17 0.10 -3.53
CA PHE A 75 -22.44 -1.25 -3.03
C PHE A 75 -23.15 -2.17 -4.03
N GLU A 76 -23.77 -1.58 -5.06
CA GLU A 76 -24.61 -2.27 -6.05
C GLU A 76 -24.20 -1.93 -7.50
N ALA A 77 -22.97 -1.43 -7.68
CA ALA A 77 -22.45 -1.05 -8.99
C ALA A 77 -22.02 -2.23 -9.85
#